data_AF-A0A4Q1SR09-F1
#
_entry.id   AF-A0A4Q1SR09-F1
#
_cell.length_a   1.000
_cell.length_b   1.000
_cell.length_c   1.000
_cell.angle_alpha   90.00
_cell.angle_beta   90.00
_cell.angle_gamma   90.00
#
_symmetry.space_group_name_H-M   'P 1'
#
loop_
_entity.id
_entity.type
_entity.pdbx_description
1 polymer ?
#
loop_
_entity_poly.entity_id
_entity_poly.type
_entity_poly.pdbx_seq_one_letter_code
_entity_poly.pdbx_strand_id
1 'polypeptide(L)'
;MNRALEQLQTEMIVTAKKGFPILLSGSIIFLLFTFLPFIFPMETVYLIWIIGLSVIFPLGILLGKVMNVNLLVTNNPLGTLGGMVAAPQAFFIPVFIVVYMNIPEYLPFTIGLLGGSHFLPYMWIYKSKAYLFVTLGTCLSSFILGSFFIELAFTLVPLAISIVYGIGVLLIMRELKPKNLQIK
;
A
#
# COMPACT_ATOMS: atom_id res chain seq x y z
N MET A 1 -3.79 15.22 -28.93
CA MET A 1 -3.30 16.39 -28.19
C MET A 1 -2.16 15.92 -27.28
N ASN A 2 -0.91 16.25 -27.60
CA ASN A 2 0.24 15.85 -26.79
C ASN A 2 0.28 16.72 -25.53
N ARG A 3 -0.15 16.15 -24.41
CA ARG A 3 -0.09 16.82 -23.10
C ARG A 3 1.30 16.62 -22.50
N ALA A 4 1.86 17.66 -21.89
CA ALA A 4 3.17 17.54 -21.24
C ALA A 4 3.06 16.60 -20.03
N LEU A 5 4.08 15.76 -19.81
CA LEU A 5 4.12 14.80 -18.69
C LEU A 5 3.86 15.48 -17.34
N GLU A 6 4.40 16.68 -17.15
CA GLU A 6 4.23 17.42 -15.90
C GLU A 6 2.77 17.81 -15.65
N GLN A 7 2.03 18.18 -16.70
CA GLN A 7 0.60 18.48 -16.60
C GLN A 7 -0.19 17.24 -16.20
N LEU A 8 0.16 16.08 -16.77
CA LEU A 8 -0.44 14.79 -16.42
C LEU A 8 -0.19 14.43 -14.96
N GLN A 9 1.04 14.61 -14.46
CA GLN A 9 1.39 14.35 -13.06
C GLN A 9 0.68 15.33 -12.11
N THR A 10 0.64 16.62 -12.44
CA THR A 10 -0.06 17.63 -11.62
C THR A 10 -1.55 17.33 -11.52
N GLU A 11 -2.20 16.96 -12.62
CA GLU A 11 -3.60 16.53 -12.58
C GLU A 11 -3.82 15.30 -11.71
N MET A 12 -2.95 14.28 -11.81
CA MET A 12 -3.03 13.10 -10.94
C MET A 12 -2.89 13.49 -9.45
N ILE A 13 -1.95 14.38 -9.13
CA ILE A 13 -1.71 14.84 -7.76
C ILE A 13 -2.95 15.54 -7.20
N VAL A 14 -3.59 16.41 -8.00
CA VAL A 14 -4.76 17.19 -7.57
C VAL A 14 -6.01 16.30 -7.46
N THR A 15 -6.30 15.49 -8.48
CA THR A 15 -7.53 14.70 -8.57
C THR A 15 -7.54 13.51 -7.63
N ALA A 16 -6.45 12.74 -7.60
CA ALA A 16 -6.32 11.55 -6.75
C ALA A 16 -5.74 11.87 -5.37
N LYS A 17 -5.39 13.13 -5.08
CA LYS A 17 -4.69 13.56 -3.84
C LYS A 17 -3.52 12.64 -3.51
N LYS A 18 -2.72 12.32 -4.53
CA LYS A 18 -1.61 11.35 -4.46
C LYS A 18 -2.01 9.97 -3.93
N GLY A 19 -3.25 9.52 -4.11
CA GLY A 19 -3.69 8.17 -3.74
C GLY A 19 -3.74 7.86 -2.24
N PHE A 20 -3.61 8.85 -1.34
CA PHE A 20 -3.51 8.60 0.10
C PHE A 20 -4.65 7.76 0.72
N PRO A 21 -5.92 7.81 0.24
CA PRO A 21 -6.98 6.99 0.83
C PRO A 21 -6.71 5.47 0.71
N ILE A 22 -5.96 5.03 -0.30
CA ILE A 22 -5.53 3.62 -0.44
C ILE A 22 -4.53 3.25 0.66
N LEU A 23 -3.55 4.12 0.94
CA LEU A 23 -2.61 3.92 2.06
C LEU A 23 -3.32 3.95 3.41
N LEU A 24 -4.30 4.84 3.58
CA LEU A 24 -5.12 4.90 4.80
C LEU A 24 -5.90 3.60 5.00
N SER A 25 -6.53 3.09 3.93
CA SER A 25 -7.20 1.79 3.94
C SER A 25 -6.24 0.66 4.36
N GLY A 26 -5.06 0.60 3.75
CA GLY A 26 -4.04 -0.39 4.11
C GLY A 26 -3.59 -0.26 5.56
N SER A 27 -3.40 0.97 6.07
CA SER A 27 -3.03 1.22 7.47
C SER A 27 -4.06 0.63 8.43
N ILE A 28 -5.36 0.83 8.14
CA ILE A 28 -6.46 0.27 8.94
C ILE A 28 -6.47 -1.26 8.88
N ILE A 29 -6.41 -1.85 7.67
CA ILE A 29 -6.48 -3.31 7.50
C ILE A 29 -5.28 -4.00 8.17
N PHE A 30 -4.07 -3.47 8.01
CA PHE A 30 -2.89 -4.03 8.67
C PHE A 30 -2.90 -3.82 10.20
N LEU A 31 -3.53 -2.76 10.70
CA LEU A 31 -3.76 -2.62 12.13
C LEU A 31 -4.68 -3.74 12.64
N LEU A 32 -5.74 -4.07 11.92
CA LEU A 32 -6.61 -5.21 12.26
C LEU A 32 -5.85 -6.53 12.19
N PHE A 33 -4.99 -6.72 11.18
CA PHE A 33 -4.18 -7.93 11.02
C PHE A 33 -3.25 -8.19 12.21
N THR A 34 -2.76 -7.13 12.85
CA THR A 34 -1.92 -7.20 14.06
C THR A 34 -2.59 -8.01 15.18
N PHE A 35 -3.92 -7.98 15.26
CA PHE A 35 -4.66 -8.62 16.35
C PHE A 35 -5.18 -10.02 16.00
N LEU A 36 -5.10 -10.46 14.73
CA LEU A 36 -5.66 -11.74 14.30
C LEU A 36 -5.09 -12.97 15.02
N PRO A 37 -3.77 -13.08 15.28
CA PRO A 37 -3.21 -14.24 15.99
C PRO A 37 -3.75 -14.43 17.42
N PHE A 38 -4.30 -13.38 18.03
CA PHE A 38 -4.89 -13.44 19.37
C PHE A 38 -6.37 -13.82 19.37
N ILE A 39 -7.01 -13.82 18.20
CA ILE A 39 -8.47 -14.01 18.05
C ILE A 39 -8.77 -15.34 17.33
N PHE A 40 -7.91 -15.75 16.39
CA PHE A 40 -8.16 -16.89 15.51
C PHE A 40 -7.03 -17.92 15.54
N PRO A 41 -7.31 -19.20 15.24
CA PRO A 41 -6.28 -20.19 14.96
C PRO A 41 -5.41 -19.79 13.77
N MET A 42 -4.13 -20.19 13.78
CA MET A 42 -3.16 -19.74 12.79
C MET A 42 -3.53 -20.11 11.35
N GLU A 43 -4.17 -21.26 11.12
CA GLU A 43 -4.66 -21.66 9.80
C GLU A 43 -5.65 -20.64 9.23
N THR A 44 -6.51 -20.08 10.08
CA THR A 44 -7.44 -19.02 9.69
C THR A 44 -6.71 -17.71 9.44
N VAL A 45 -5.72 -17.36 10.29
CA VAL A 45 -4.88 -16.17 10.11
C VAL A 45 -4.17 -16.20 8.77
N TYR A 46 -3.58 -17.32 8.38
CA TYR A 46 -2.89 -17.48 7.09
C TYR A 46 -3.83 -17.22 5.90
N LEU A 47 -5.04 -17.78 5.93
CA LEU A 47 -6.04 -17.55 4.87
C LEU A 47 -6.51 -16.10 4.82
N ILE A 48 -6.69 -15.45 5.98
CA ILE A 48 -7.02 -14.02 6.05
C ILE A 48 -5.88 -13.18 5.46
N TRP A 49 -4.61 -13.55 5.69
CA TRP A 49 -3.47 -12.86 5.07
C TRP A 49 -3.43 -12.98 3.54
N ILE A 50 -3.90 -14.09 2.96
CA ILE A 50 -3.93 -14.26 1.50
C ILE A 50 -5.13 -13.54 0.88
N ILE A 51 -6.33 -13.71 1.45
CA ILE A 51 -7.59 -13.26 0.84
C ILE A 51 -7.96 -11.86 1.32
N GLY A 52 -7.74 -11.55 2.60
CA GLY A 52 -8.18 -10.31 3.25
C GLY A 52 -7.51 -9.05 2.69
N LEU A 53 -6.34 -9.17 2.07
CA LEU A 53 -5.68 -8.06 1.38
C LEU A 53 -6.53 -7.46 0.26
N SER A 54 -7.40 -8.27 -0.36
CA SER A 54 -8.31 -7.82 -1.43
C SER A 54 -9.26 -6.71 -0.97
N VAL A 55 -9.51 -6.58 0.33
CA VAL A 55 -10.40 -5.57 0.93
C VAL A 55 -9.77 -4.16 0.91
N ILE A 56 -8.44 -4.05 0.86
CA ILE A 56 -7.73 -2.76 0.92
C ILE A 56 -8.18 -1.84 -0.21
N PHE A 57 -8.28 -2.36 -1.45
CA PHE A 57 -8.60 -1.54 -2.61
C PHE A 57 -10.06 -1.04 -2.61
N PRO A 58 -11.09 -1.89 -2.43
CA PRO A 58 -12.48 -1.44 -2.27
C PRO A 58 -12.67 -0.45 -1.12
N LEU A 59 -12.05 -0.71 0.04
CA LEU A 59 -12.13 0.21 1.18
C LEU A 59 -11.46 1.54 0.87
N GLY A 60 -10.32 1.56 0.17
CA GLY A 60 -9.68 2.79 -0.24
C GLY A 60 -10.50 3.61 -1.25
N ILE A 61 -11.21 2.95 -2.17
CA ILE A 61 -12.19 3.63 -3.05
C ILE A 61 -13.32 4.23 -2.22
N LEU A 62 -13.86 3.50 -1.26
CA LEU A 62 -14.91 3.98 -0.36
C LEU A 62 -14.45 5.21 0.43
N LEU A 63 -13.29 5.13 1.07
CA LEU A 63 -12.67 6.25 1.79
C LEU A 63 -12.39 7.44 0.86
N GLY A 64 -11.96 7.18 -0.38
CA GLY A 64 -11.79 8.20 -1.41
C GLY A 64 -13.09 8.96 -1.70
N LYS A 65 -14.21 8.23 -1.89
CA LYS A 65 -15.53 8.84 -2.07
C LYS A 65 -15.93 9.71 -0.88
N VAL A 66 -15.78 9.21 0.34
CA VAL A 66 -16.10 9.96 1.58
C VAL A 66 -15.27 11.25 1.69
N MET A 67 -14.01 11.23 1.24
CA MET A 67 -13.09 12.38 1.30
C MET A 67 -13.08 13.25 0.03
N ASN A 68 -14.00 13.01 -0.91
CA ASN A 68 -14.04 13.68 -2.21
C ASN A 68 -12.70 13.60 -2.97
N VAL A 69 -12.16 12.39 -3.10
CA VAL A 69 -10.93 12.06 -3.82
C VAL A 69 -11.24 11.05 -4.92
N ASN A 70 -10.92 11.39 -6.17
CA ASN A 70 -11.13 10.48 -7.29
C ASN A 70 -9.90 9.60 -7.52
N LEU A 71 -10.00 8.33 -7.14
CA LEU A 71 -8.92 7.34 -7.30
C LEU A 71 -8.95 6.61 -8.65
N LEU A 72 -10.09 6.60 -9.33
CA LEU A 72 -10.27 5.89 -10.60
C LEU A 72 -10.16 6.87 -11.77
N VAL A 73 -8.96 7.42 -11.94
CA VAL A 73 -8.68 8.43 -12.99
C VAL A 73 -8.34 7.73 -14.31
N THR A 74 -9.33 7.46 -15.15
CA THR A 74 -9.14 6.81 -16.46
C THR A 74 -8.85 7.78 -17.60
N ASN A 75 -9.20 9.06 -17.43
CA ASN A 75 -9.01 10.10 -18.47
C ASN A 75 -7.56 10.63 -18.53
N ASN A 76 -6.68 10.11 -17.68
CA ASN A 76 -5.26 10.43 -17.64
C ASN A 76 -4.45 9.13 -17.78
N PRO A 77 -3.56 8.99 -18.78
CA PRO A 77 -2.76 7.77 -18.98
C PRO A 77 -1.91 7.38 -17.76
N LEU A 78 -1.54 8.32 -16.88
CA LEU A 78 -0.83 8.00 -15.64
C LEU A 78 -1.73 7.32 -14.60
N GLY A 79 -3.04 7.56 -14.63
CA GLY A 79 -3.99 6.82 -13.80
C GLY A 79 -4.14 5.38 -14.26
N THR A 80 -4.20 5.15 -15.58
CA THR A 80 -4.12 3.81 -16.18
C THR A 80 -2.81 3.11 -15.82
N LEU A 81 -1.68 3.81 -15.92
CA LEU A 81 -0.37 3.28 -15.51
C LEU A 81 -0.35 2.92 -14.02
N GLY A 82 -0.93 3.76 -13.15
CA GLY A 82 -1.05 3.43 -11.72
C GLY A 82 -1.82 2.13 -11.50
N GLY A 83 -2.95 1.94 -12.20
CA GLY A 83 -3.67 0.66 -12.18
C GLY A 83 -2.82 -0.53 -12.65
N MET A 84 -2.05 -0.36 -13.72
CA MET A 84 -1.13 -1.39 -14.22
C MET A 84 0.00 -1.70 -13.24
N VAL A 85 0.50 -0.72 -12.47
CA VAL A 85 1.49 -0.94 -11.41
C VAL A 85 0.91 -1.74 -10.24
N ALA A 86 -0.38 -1.56 -9.93
CA ALA A 86 -1.06 -2.29 -8.86
C ALA A 86 -1.49 -3.72 -9.29
N ALA A 87 -1.83 -3.92 -10.57
CA ALA A 87 -2.34 -5.19 -11.08
C ALA A 87 -1.47 -6.44 -10.78
N PRO A 88 -0.12 -6.37 -10.82
CA PRO A 88 0.75 -7.48 -10.42
C PRO A 88 0.49 -8.07 -9.03
N GLN A 89 -0.07 -7.30 -8.10
CA GLN A 89 -0.39 -7.78 -6.75
C GLN A 89 -1.37 -8.96 -6.77
N ALA A 90 -2.32 -8.99 -7.72
CA ALA A 90 -3.22 -10.13 -7.90
C ALA A 90 -2.47 -11.40 -8.37
N PHE A 91 -1.43 -11.23 -9.18
CA PHE A 91 -0.58 -12.33 -9.65
C PHE A 91 0.40 -12.84 -8.58
N PHE A 92 0.53 -12.17 -7.44
CA PHE A 92 1.29 -12.68 -6.30
C PHE A 92 0.48 -13.63 -5.41
N ILE A 93 -0.84 -13.74 -5.59
CA ILE A 93 -1.66 -14.70 -4.84
C ILE A 93 -1.13 -16.14 -5.00
N PRO A 94 -0.81 -16.65 -6.21
CA PRO A 94 -0.16 -17.95 -6.37
C PRO A 94 1.16 -18.09 -5.59
N VAL A 95 1.97 -17.04 -5.51
CA VAL A 95 3.21 -17.03 -4.71
C VAL A 95 2.88 -17.19 -3.23
N PHE A 96 1.87 -16.46 -2.74
CA PHE A 96 1.43 -16.56 -1.34
C PHE A 96 0.87 -17.95 -1.02
N ILE A 97 0.15 -18.59 -1.96
CA ILE A 97 -0.33 -19.97 -1.80
C ILE A 97 0.85 -20.94 -1.67
N VAL A 98 1.88 -20.82 -2.51
CA VAL A 98 3.07 -21.66 -2.43
C VAL A 98 3.81 -21.47 -1.11
N VAL A 99 3.97 -20.21 -0.65
CA VAL A 99 4.57 -19.92 0.66
C VAL A 99 3.73 -20.52 1.79
N TYR A 100 2.42 -20.35 1.76
CA TYR A 100 1.50 -20.95 2.73
C TYR A 100 1.61 -22.47 2.82
N MET A 101 1.75 -23.15 1.68
CA MET A 101 1.83 -24.62 1.65
C MET A 101 3.15 -25.19 2.17
N ASN A 102 4.23 -24.42 2.17
CA ASN A 102 5.58 -24.93 2.45
C ASN A 102 6.22 -24.30 3.69
N ILE A 103 6.05 -22.99 3.86
CA ILE A 103 6.73 -22.16 4.87
C ILE A 103 5.79 -21.00 5.32
N PRO A 104 4.58 -21.30 5.84
CA PRO A 104 3.53 -20.31 6.10
C PRO A 104 3.97 -19.17 7.04
N GLU A 105 4.94 -19.42 7.92
CA GLU A 105 5.51 -18.44 8.83
C GLU A 105 6.16 -17.23 8.12
N TYR A 106 6.56 -17.39 6.85
CA TYR A 106 7.16 -16.33 6.01
C TYR A 106 6.13 -15.55 5.19
N LEU A 107 4.82 -15.82 5.33
CA LEU A 107 3.77 -15.04 4.65
C LEU A 107 3.88 -13.53 4.93
N PRO A 108 4.07 -13.05 6.18
CA PRO A 108 4.15 -11.62 6.47
C PRO A 108 5.34 -10.96 5.78
N PHE A 109 6.49 -11.62 5.79
CA PHE A 109 7.68 -11.17 5.06
C PHE A 109 7.41 -11.05 3.57
N THR A 110 6.89 -12.12 2.96
CA THR A 110 6.71 -12.21 1.51
C THR A 110 5.69 -11.18 1.01
N ILE A 111 4.54 -11.11 1.68
CA ILE A 111 3.48 -10.15 1.37
C ILE A 111 3.97 -8.72 1.58
N GLY A 112 4.65 -8.45 2.70
CA GLY A 112 5.15 -7.12 3.01
C GLY A 112 6.24 -6.63 2.04
N LEU A 113 7.15 -7.50 1.61
CA LEU A 113 8.20 -7.15 0.65
C LEU A 113 7.64 -6.94 -0.77
N LEU A 114 6.86 -7.88 -1.29
CA LEU A 114 6.27 -7.77 -2.63
C LEU A 114 5.23 -6.64 -2.69
N GLY A 115 4.39 -6.53 -1.67
CA GLY A 115 3.42 -5.45 -1.50
C GLY A 115 4.07 -4.09 -1.24
N GLY A 116 5.20 -4.01 -0.54
CA GLY A 116 5.91 -2.74 -0.36
C GLY A 116 6.54 -2.22 -1.65
N SER A 117 7.09 -3.12 -2.46
CA SER A 117 7.90 -2.77 -3.64
C SER A 117 7.11 -2.01 -4.73
N HIS A 118 5.82 -2.32 -4.92
CA HIS A 118 5.01 -1.69 -5.97
C HIS A 118 4.67 -0.22 -5.68
N PHE A 119 4.99 0.30 -4.49
CA PHE A 119 4.86 1.73 -4.20
C PHE A 119 5.92 2.58 -4.88
N LEU A 120 7.03 1.98 -5.34
CA LEU A 120 8.16 2.72 -5.91
C LEU A 120 7.78 3.57 -7.14
N PRO A 121 7.01 3.06 -8.14
CA PRO A 121 6.60 3.88 -9.27
C PRO A 121 5.70 5.06 -8.87
N TYR A 122 4.94 4.95 -7.76
CA TYR A 122 4.09 6.03 -7.28
C TYR A 122 4.88 7.22 -6.73
N MET A 123 6.15 7.03 -6.31
CA MET A 123 7.07 8.14 -6.03
C MET A 123 7.19 9.07 -7.23
N TRP A 124 7.31 8.48 -8.42
CA TRP A 124 7.44 9.21 -9.68
C TRP A 124 6.09 9.73 -10.17
N ILE A 125 5.03 8.90 -10.19
CA ILE A 125 3.68 9.31 -10.65
C ILE A 125 3.18 10.52 -9.86
N TYR A 126 3.36 10.53 -8.54
CA TYR A 126 2.84 11.58 -7.65
C TYR A 126 3.86 12.63 -7.22
N LYS A 127 5.09 12.61 -7.76
CA LYS A 127 6.21 13.48 -7.33
C LYS A 127 6.30 13.58 -5.80
N SER A 128 6.30 12.44 -5.10
CA SER A 128 6.10 12.35 -3.65
C SER A 128 7.18 11.52 -2.97
N LYS A 129 7.90 12.12 -2.02
CA LYS A 129 8.94 11.41 -1.26
C LYS A 129 8.32 10.45 -0.23
N ALA A 130 7.06 10.69 0.16
CA ALA A 130 6.32 9.80 1.04
C ALA A 130 6.23 8.36 0.47
N TYR A 131 6.08 8.21 -0.85
CA TYR A 131 6.03 6.88 -1.47
C TYR A 131 7.38 6.14 -1.44
N LEU A 132 8.50 6.85 -1.47
CA LEU A 132 9.82 6.24 -1.24
C LEU A 132 9.94 5.74 0.20
N PHE A 133 9.51 6.56 1.16
CA PHE A 133 9.45 6.18 2.57
C PHE A 133 8.56 4.94 2.78
N VAL A 134 7.35 4.92 2.19
CA VAL A 134 6.44 3.78 2.30
C VAL A 134 7.06 2.52 1.68
N THR A 135 7.68 2.64 0.49
CA THR A 135 8.36 1.52 -0.18
C THR A 135 9.44 0.93 0.72
N LEU A 136 10.42 1.75 1.11
CA LEU A 136 11.57 1.28 1.90
C LEU A 136 11.14 0.83 3.30
N GLY A 137 10.27 1.59 3.96
CA GLY A 137 9.77 1.27 5.29
C GLY A 137 9.05 -0.07 5.32
N THR A 138 8.16 -0.32 4.35
CA THR A 138 7.42 -1.59 4.26
C THR A 138 8.36 -2.75 3.93
N CYS A 139 9.19 -2.61 2.90
CA CYS A 139 10.11 -3.66 2.47
C CYS A 139 11.12 -4.03 3.55
N LEU A 140 11.80 -3.03 4.15
CA LEU A 140 12.84 -3.28 5.15
C LEU A 140 12.25 -3.78 6.47
N SER A 141 11.13 -3.22 6.94
CA SER A 141 10.49 -3.72 8.17
C SER A 141 9.97 -5.13 8.00
N SER A 142 9.37 -5.46 6.84
CA SER A 142 8.87 -6.82 6.57
C SER A 142 10.00 -7.83 6.46
N PHE A 143 11.12 -7.46 5.84
CA PHE A 143 12.33 -8.28 5.81
C PHE A 143 12.92 -8.48 7.21
N ILE A 144 13.17 -7.41 7.95
CA ILE A 144 13.81 -7.50 9.26
C ILE A 144 12.92 -8.27 10.24
N LEU A 145 11.65 -7.88 10.37
CA LEU A 145 10.73 -8.48 11.34
C LEU A 145 10.29 -9.88 10.90
N GLY A 146 9.98 -10.08 9.63
CA GLY A 146 9.49 -11.35 9.11
C GLY A 146 10.58 -12.40 8.85
N SER A 147 11.87 -12.05 8.90
CA SER A 147 12.97 -13.02 8.82
C SER A 147 13.68 -13.25 10.16
N PHE A 148 13.90 -12.21 10.97
CA PHE A 148 14.65 -12.33 12.23
C PHE A 148 13.76 -12.50 13.47
N PHE A 149 12.47 -12.15 13.39
CA PHE A 149 11.50 -12.26 14.49
C PHE A 149 10.30 -13.11 14.08
N ILE A 150 10.58 -14.26 13.48
CA ILE A 150 9.59 -15.06 12.74
C ILE A 150 8.40 -15.52 13.58
N GLU A 151 8.63 -15.89 14.84
CA GLU A 151 7.57 -16.29 15.79
C GLU A 151 6.55 -15.17 16.06
N LEU A 152 6.96 -13.92 15.88
CA LEU A 152 6.13 -12.73 16.09
C LEU A 152 5.74 -12.06 14.77
N ALA A 153 6.07 -12.66 13.61
CA ALA A 153 5.93 -12.01 12.30
C ALA A 153 4.49 -11.59 12.00
N PHE A 154 3.50 -12.42 12.35
CA PHE A 154 2.08 -12.14 12.15
C PHE A 154 1.52 -11.01 13.01
N THR A 155 2.28 -10.54 13.99
CA THR A 155 1.91 -9.41 14.85
C THR A 155 2.76 -8.18 14.51
N LEU A 156 4.09 -8.35 14.43
CA LEU A 156 5.02 -7.23 14.28
C LEU A 156 5.06 -6.66 12.85
N VAL A 157 5.03 -7.51 11.83
CA VAL A 157 5.05 -7.06 10.44
C VAL A 157 3.80 -6.22 10.09
N PRO A 158 2.55 -6.70 10.31
CA PRO A 158 1.38 -5.89 9.98
C PRO A 158 1.31 -4.61 10.82
N LEU A 159 1.75 -4.63 12.08
CA LEU A 159 1.85 -3.43 12.90
C LEU A 159 2.83 -2.41 12.28
N ALA A 160 4.01 -2.87 11.87
CA ALA A 160 5.00 -2.02 11.21
C ALA A 160 4.47 -1.45 9.89
N ILE A 161 3.83 -2.26 9.04
CA ILE A 161 3.21 -1.80 7.80
C ILE A 161 2.13 -0.76 8.09
N SER A 162 1.28 -1.00 9.09
CA SER A 162 0.22 -0.07 9.49
C SER A 162 0.79 1.29 9.89
N ILE A 163 1.84 1.31 10.71
CA ILE A 163 2.53 2.52 11.15
C ILE A 163 3.18 3.22 9.96
N VAL A 164 3.91 2.50 9.11
CA VAL A 164 4.56 3.05 7.92
C VAL A 164 3.53 3.70 6.99
N TYR A 165 2.40 3.04 6.74
CA TYR A 165 1.34 3.60 5.89
C TYR A 165 0.69 4.81 6.55
N GLY A 166 0.42 4.77 7.85
CA GLY A 166 -0.13 5.90 8.61
C GLY A 166 0.78 7.13 8.54
N ILE A 167 2.10 6.95 8.75
CA ILE A 167 3.10 8.01 8.58
C ILE A 167 3.13 8.49 7.12
N GLY A 168 3.08 7.56 6.15
CA GLY A 168 3.00 7.88 4.73
C GLY A 168 1.82 8.79 4.38
N VAL A 169 0.63 8.50 4.93
CA VAL A 169 -0.56 9.35 4.79
C VAL A 169 -0.30 10.74 5.36
N LEU A 170 0.25 10.85 6.57
CA LEU A 170 0.56 12.14 7.18
C LEU A 170 1.58 12.95 6.35
N LEU A 171 2.59 12.30 5.79
CA LEU A 171 3.57 12.92 4.90
C LEU A 171 2.90 13.43 3.60
N ILE A 172 2.04 12.63 2.98
CA ILE A 172 1.28 13.05 1.79
C ILE A 172 0.38 14.24 2.10
N MET A 173 -0.34 14.22 3.22
CA MET A 173 -1.20 15.34 3.64
C MET A 173 -0.39 16.63 3.85
N ARG A 174 0.85 16.52 4.35
CA ARG A 174 1.77 17.67 4.44
C ARG A 174 2.21 18.16 3.06
N GLU A 175 2.53 17.26 2.13
CA GLU A 175 2.90 17.61 0.75
C GLU A 175 1.75 18.28 -0.03
N LEU A 176 0.50 17.93 0.29
CA LEU A 176 -0.70 18.48 -0.36
C LEU A 176 -1.13 19.87 0.16
N LYS A 177 -0.46 20.43 1.18
CA LYS A 177 -0.79 21.77 1.67
C LYS A 177 -0.53 22.82 0.59
N PRO A 178 -1.39 23.85 0.42
CA PRO A 178 -1.29 24.84 -0.66
C PRO A 178 0.09 25.50 -0.79
N LYS A 179 0.73 25.82 0.34
CA LYS A 179 2.08 26.39 0.40
C LYS A 179 3.14 25.53 -0.30
N ASN A 180 2.96 24.21 -0.34
CA ASN A 180 3.90 23.26 -0.93
C ASN A 180 3.58 22.91 -2.40
N LEU A 181 2.37 23.24 -2.86
CA LEU A 181 1.93 23.02 -4.25
C LEU A 181 2.36 24.16 -5.19
N GLN A 182 2.70 25.34 -4.66
CA GLN A 182 3.06 26.53 -5.43
C GLN A 182 4.57 26.70 -5.70
N ILE A 183 5.43 25.80 -5.18
CA ILE A 183 6.90 25.92 -5.26
C ILE A 183 7.50 24.97 -6.33
N LYS A 184 6.75 24.57 -7.35
CA LYS A 184 7.28 23.76 -8.45
C LYS A 184 6.73 24.18 -9.80
#